data_AF-U4UVW8-F1
#
_entry.id   AF-U4UVW8-F1
#
_cell.length_a   1.000
_cell.length_b   1.000
_cell.length_c   1.000
_cell.angle_alpha   90.00
_cell.angle_beta   90.00
_cell.angle_gamma   90.00
#
_symmetry.space_group_name_H-M   'P 1'
#
loop_
_entity.id
_entity.type
_entity.pdbx_description
1 polymer ?
#
loop_
_entity_poly.entity_id
_entity_poly.type
_entity_poly.pdbx_seq_one_letter_code
_entity_poly.pdbx_strand_id
1 'polypeptide(L)'
;MTDEILNKRVLGELSEQLSHDTAEMLLTRYEDEANALMTLLNSQQGKDAPVEDLIKDIHKTAGSSAQLGLSAMRHKLNVIEVNVKQQGVDALWSEIDNLNTLWKDSKDAIRNEGFLS
;
A
#
# COMPACT_ATOMS: atom_id res chain seq x y z
N MET A 1 -14.02 -11.36 1.45
CA MET A 1 -13.75 -9.90 1.43
C MET A 1 -12.52 -9.54 2.24
N THR A 2 -12.47 -9.61 3.58
CA THR A 2 -11.24 -9.22 4.32
C THR A 2 -10.02 -10.08 3.96
N ASP A 3 -10.21 -11.39 3.78
CA ASP A 3 -9.15 -12.32 3.38
C ASP A 3 -8.60 -12.06 1.95
N GLU A 4 -9.32 -11.28 1.14
CA GLU A 4 -8.85 -10.86 -0.20
C GLU A 4 -7.99 -9.59 -0.09
N ILE A 5 -8.24 -8.76 0.93
CA ILE A 5 -7.52 -7.52 1.21
C ILE A 5 -6.22 -7.79 1.98
N LEU A 6 -6.32 -8.63 3.02
CA LEU A 6 -5.24 -8.98 3.93
C LEU A 6 -4.88 -10.47 3.86
N ASN A 7 -3.59 -10.75 3.87
CA ASN A 7 -3.04 -12.07 4.08
C ASN A 7 -2.91 -12.34 5.59
N LYS A 8 -3.95 -12.95 6.15
CA LYS A 8 -4.02 -13.30 7.57
C LYS A 8 -2.92 -14.24 8.04
N ARG A 9 -2.37 -15.08 7.14
CA ARG A 9 -1.25 -15.95 7.49
C ARG A 9 0.00 -15.13 7.77
N VAL A 10 0.34 -14.19 6.89
CA VAL A 10 1.51 -13.30 7.08
C VAL A 10 1.31 -12.44 8.33
N LEU A 11 0.12 -11.88 8.55
CA LEU A 11 -0.18 -11.08 9.74
C LEU A 11 -0.12 -11.91 11.05
N GLY A 12 -0.59 -13.17 11.00
CA GLY A 12 -0.48 -14.11 12.11
C GLY A 12 0.98 -14.44 12.42
N GLU A 13 1.77 -14.79 11.40
CA GLU A 13 3.22 -15.03 11.54
C GLU A 13 3.94 -13.80 12.13
N LEU A 14 3.56 -12.59 11.69
CA LEU A 14 4.12 -11.34 12.18
C LEU A 14 3.81 -11.12 13.67
N SER A 15 2.60 -11.45 14.09
CA SER A 15 2.13 -11.31 15.47
C SER A 15 2.67 -12.41 16.40
N GLU A 16 3.03 -13.57 15.86
CA GLU A 16 3.68 -14.66 16.60
C GLU A 16 5.18 -14.40 16.79
N GLN A 17 5.84 -13.81 15.77
CA GLN A 17 7.28 -13.56 15.78
C GLN A 17 7.67 -12.26 16.49
N LEU A 18 6.77 -11.29 16.54
CA LEU A 18 7.02 -9.96 17.09
C LEU A 18 6.12 -9.71 18.31
N SER A 19 6.57 -8.85 19.22
CA SER A 19 5.65 -8.32 20.23
C SER A 19 4.54 -7.51 19.56
N HIS A 20 3.37 -7.44 20.20
CA HIS A 20 2.25 -6.62 19.74
C HIS A 20 2.70 -5.18 19.42
N ASP A 21 3.42 -4.53 20.33
CA ASP A 21 3.97 -3.18 20.15
C ASP A 21 4.87 -3.04 18.91
N THR A 22 5.65 -4.08 18.60
CA THR A 22 6.55 -4.06 17.43
C THR A 22 5.75 -4.23 16.14
N ALA A 23 4.76 -5.13 16.12
CA ALA A 23 3.87 -5.31 14.98
C ALA A 23 3.05 -4.04 14.71
N GLU A 24 2.49 -3.43 15.74
CA GLU A 24 1.75 -2.17 15.68
C GLU A 24 2.66 -1.02 15.18
N MET A 25 3.89 -0.91 15.67
CA MET A 25 4.86 0.09 15.19
C MET A 25 5.14 -0.08 13.69
N LEU A 26 5.33 -1.31 13.20
CA LEU A 26 5.58 -1.59 11.79
C LEU A 26 4.38 -1.23 10.92
N LEU A 27 3.17 -1.58 11.37
CA LEU A 27 1.94 -1.24 10.66
C LEU A 27 1.65 0.26 10.67
N THR A 28 1.98 0.96 11.76
CA THR A 28 1.89 2.43 11.84
C THR A 28 2.84 3.09 10.85
N ARG A 29 4.10 2.64 10.79
CA ARG A 29 5.07 3.14 9.80
C ARG A 29 4.62 2.89 8.37
N TYR A 30 4.00 1.74 8.12
CA TYR A 30 3.42 1.46 6.82
C TYR A 30 2.23 2.37 6.51
N GLU A 31 1.36 2.62 7.48
CA GLU A 31 0.25 3.57 7.30
C GLU A 31 0.79 4.96 6.92
N ASP A 32 1.83 5.45 7.60
CA ASP A 32 2.49 6.71 7.27
C ASP A 32 3.07 6.70 5.84
N GLU A 33 3.75 5.63 5.45
CA GLU A 33 4.30 5.46 4.11
C GLU A 33 3.21 5.46 3.03
N ALA A 34 2.15 4.67 3.21
CA ALA A 34 1.06 4.59 2.26
C ALA A 34 0.28 5.92 2.19
N ASN A 35 0.07 6.61 3.31
CA ASN A 35 -0.54 7.94 3.34
C ASN A 35 0.31 8.97 2.60
N ALA A 36 1.63 8.93 2.76
CA ALA A 36 2.56 9.80 2.04
C ALA A 36 2.49 9.55 0.52
N LEU A 37 2.46 8.29 0.11
CA LEU A 37 2.28 7.92 -1.31
C LEU A 37 0.95 8.45 -1.86
N MET A 38 -0.17 8.20 -1.19
CA MET A 38 -1.47 8.71 -1.65
C MET A 38 -1.46 10.24 -1.71
N THR A 39 -0.90 10.90 -0.72
CA THR A 39 -0.79 12.37 -0.70
C THR A 39 0.02 12.88 -1.88
N LEU A 40 1.16 12.27 -2.17
CA LEU A 40 1.98 12.60 -3.33
C LEU A 40 1.18 12.45 -4.62
N LEU A 41 0.58 11.28 -4.85
CA LEU A 41 -0.15 10.95 -6.07
C LEU A 41 -1.39 11.84 -6.30
N ASN A 42 -2.02 12.34 -5.24
CA ASN A 42 -3.17 13.25 -5.34
C ASN A 42 -2.76 14.75 -5.39
N SER A 43 -1.47 15.06 -5.30
CA SER A 43 -0.97 16.44 -5.27
C SER A 43 -0.52 16.94 -6.65
N GLN A 44 -0.40 18.26 -6.79
CA GLN A 44 0.24 18.86 -7.96
C GLN A 44 1.72 18.46 -8.05
N GLN A 45 2.41 18.35 -6.91
CA GLN A 45 3.79 17.87 -6.85
C GLN A 45 3.93 16.47 -7.47
N GLY A 46 2.99 15.56 -7.22
CA GLY A 46 3.01 14.23 -7.84
C GLY A 46 2.78 14.27 -9.35
N LYS A 47 1.90 15.15 -9.83
CA LYS A 47 1.66 15.33 -11.27
C LYS A 47 2.87 15.90 -12.02
N ASP A 48 3.65 16.72 -11.35
CA ASP A 48 4.85 17.35 -11.91
C ASP A 48 6.12 16.52 -11.67
N ALA A 49 6.05 15.43 -10.89
CA ALA A 49 7.18 14.58 -10.57
C ALA A 49 7.60 13.71 -11.76
N PRO A 50 8.91 13.39 -11.89
CA PRO A 50 9.37 12.38 -12.83
C PRO A 50 8.69 11.02 -12.56
N VAL A 51 8.22 10.38 -13.63
CA VAL A 51 7.50 9.10 -13.53
C VAL A 51 8.37 8.01 -12.88
N GLU A 52 9.69 8.05 -13.09
CA GLU A 52 10.64 7.12 -12.49
C GLU A 52 10.71 7.24 -10.97
N ASP A 53 10.52 8.43 -10.42
CA ASP A 53 10.51 8.65 -8.98
C ASP A 53 9.18 8.17 -8.37
N LEU A 54 8.06 8.44 -9.05
CA LEU A 54 6.75 7.89 -8.65
C LEU A 54 6.77 6.35 -8.64
N ILE A 55 7.37 5.73 -9.65
CA ILE A 55 7.54 4.28 -9.73
C ILE A 55 8.36 3.74 -8.55
N LYS A 56 9.44 4.44 -8.14
CA LYS A 56 10.24 4.00 -6.98
C LYS A 56 9.42 4.01 -5.69
N ASP A 57 8.62 5.05 -5.47
CA ASP A 57 7.77 5.15 -4.29
C ASP A 57 6.68 4.06 -4.31
N ILE A 58 6.03 3.84 -5.46
CA ILE A 58 5.06 2.75 -5.66
C ILE A 58 5.69 1.38 -5.37
N HIS A 59 6.89 1.13 -5.92
CA HIS A 59 7.62 -0.13 -5.74
C HIS A 59 7.99 -0.37 -4.27
N LYS A 60 8.46 0.68 -3.59
CA LYS A 60 8.79 0.66 -2.17
C LYS A 60 7.57 0.26 -1.34
N THR A 61 6.44 0.95 -1.55
CA THR A 61 5.19 0.65 -0.84
C THR A 61 4.68 -0.75 -1.15
N ALA A 62 4.81 -1.24 -2.40
CA ALA A 62 4.46 -2.62 -2.75
C ALA A 62 5.31 -3.65 -1.99
N GLY A 63 6.60 -3.36 -1.81
CA GLY A 63 7.52 -4.15 -1.00
C GLY A 63 7.08 -4.21 0.47
N SER A 64 6.77 -3.07 1.07
CA SER A 64 6.26 -2.99 2.43
C SER A 64 4.92 -3.72 2.58
N SER A 65 3.99 -3.57 1.63
CA SER A 65 2.72 -4.31 1.61
C SER A 65 2.94 -5.83 1.58
N ALA A 66 3.97 -6.30 0.86
CA ALA A 66 4.29 -7.73 0.82
C ALA A 66 4.77 -8.27 2.17
N GLN A 67 5.60 -7.50 2.88
CA GLN A 67 6.15 -7.88 4.18
C GLN A 67 5.07 -7.89 5.27
N LEU A 68 4.10 -6.99 5.18
CA LEU A 68 3.08 -6.81 6.22
C LEU A 68 1.77 -7.51 5.91
N GLY A 69 1.69 -8.28 4.82
CA GLY A 69 0.50 -9.07 4.50
C GLY A 69 -0.65 -8.27 3.89
N LEU A 70 -0.39 -7.13 3.25
CA LEU A 70 -1.41 -6.31 2.59
C LEU A 70 -1.51 -6.73 1.11
N SER A 71 -2.07 -7.92 0.89
CA SER A 71 -2.04 -8.62 -0.40
C SER A 71 -2.69 -7.82 -1.54
N ALA A 72 -3.84 -7.20 -1.29
CA ALA A 72 -4.52 -6.43 -2.34
C ALA A 72 -3.75 -5.16 -2.71
N MET A 73 -3.25 -4.41 -1.71
CA MET A 73 -2.39 -3.24 -1.96
C MET A 73 -1.15 -3.62 -2.77
N ARG A 74 -0.44 -4.67 -2.35
CA ARG A 74 0.72 -5.19 -3.07
C ARG A 74 0.36 -5.49 -4.54
N HIS A 75 -0.75 -6.21 -4.76
CA HIS A 75 -1.17 -6.57 -6.11
C HIS A 75 -1.47 -5.34 -6.95
N LYS A 76 -2.25 -4.38 -6.41
CA LYS A 76 -2.63 -3.16 -7.12
C LYS A 76 -1.42 -2.32 -7.49
N LEU A 77 -0.49 -2.10 -6.56
CA LEU A 77 0.72 -1.33 -6.78
C LEU A 77 1.61 -1.97 -7.86
N ASN A 78 1.76 -3.30 -7.85
CA ASN A 78 2.49 -4.02 -8.89
C ASN A 78 1.83 -3.89 -10.27
N VAL A 79 0.49 -3.96 -10.35
CA VAL A 79 -0.24 -3.77 -11.61
C VAL A 79 -0.04 -2.36 -12.15
N ILE A 80 -0.13 -1.35 -11.28
CA ILE A 80 0.15 0.05 -11.65
C ILE A 80 1.58 0.17 -12.17
N GLU A 81 2.57 -0.37 -11.46
CA GLU A 81 3.99 -0.33 -11.87
C GLU A 81 4.19 -0.92 -13.28
N VAL A 82 3.59 -2.07 -13.56
CA VAL A 82 3.65 -2.74 -14.86
C VAL A 82 2.95 -1.91 -15.95
N ASN A 83 1.75 -1.40 -15.66
CA ASN A 83 0.97 -0.63 -16.63
C ASN A 83 1.68 0.68 -17.00
N VAL A 84 2.27 1.38 -16.02
CA VAL A 84 3.04 2.60 -16.29
C VAL A 84 4.25 2.32 -17.19
N LYS A 85 4.97 1.21 -16.93
CA LYS A 85 6.10 0.80 -17.77
C LYS A 85 5.69 0.47 -19.21
N GLN A 86 4.45 0.02 -19.44
CA GLN A 86 3.96 -0.40 -20.76
C GLN A 86 3.22 0.71 -21.51
N GLN A 87 2.45 1.54 -20.81
CA GLN A 87 1.45 2.44 -21.37
C GLN A 87 1.74 3.92 -21.04
N GLY A 88 2.74 4.19 -20.20
CA GLY A 88 3.10 5.54 -19.76
C GLY A 88 2.33 6.00 -18.52
N VAL A 89 2.64 7.23 -18.08
CA VAL A 89 2.16 7.79 -16.81
C VAL A 89 0.63 7.94 -16.75
N ASP A 90 -0.06 8.06 -17.88
CA ASP A 90 -1.53 8.15 -17.91
C ASP A 90 -2.21 6.91 -17.31
N ALA A 91 -1.55 5.74 -17.38
CA ALA A 91 -2.04 4.52 -16.77
C ALA A 91 -1.94 4.51 -15.23
N LEU A 92 -1.08 5.34 -14.63
CA LEU A 92 -1.11 5.62 -13.19
C LEU A 92 -2.32 6.46 -12.84
N TRP A 93 -2.51 7.56 -13.58
CA TRP A 93 -3.55 8.53 -13.29
C TRP A 93 -4.96 7.97 -13.45
N SER A 94 -5.17 7.02 -14.37
CA SER A 94 -6.45 6.31 -14.52
C SER A 94 -6.79 5.38 -13.35
N GLU A 95 -5.83 5.08 -12.47
CA GLU A 95 -5.98 4.12 -11.38
C GLU A 95 -5.97 4.74 -9.98
N ILE A 96 -5.79 6.05 -9.86
CA ILE A 96 -5.67 6.74 -8.57
C ILE A 96 -6.90 6.55 -7.70
N ASP A 97 -8.10 6.74 -8.24
CA ASP A 97 -9.34 6.64 -7.44
C ASP A 97 -9.53 5.22 -6.90
N ASN A 98 -9.20 4.22 -7.72
CA ASN A 98 -9.22 2.81 -7.31
C ASN A 98 -8.17 2.52 -6.24
N LEU A 99 -6.97 3.08 -6.37
CA LEU A 99 -5.89 2.92 -5.39
C LEU A 99 -6.23 3.60 -4.05
N ASN A 100 -6.76 4.81 -4.07
CA ASN A 100 -7.21 5.55 -2.88
C ASN A 100 -8.32 4.79 -2.14
N THR A 101 -9.29 4.25 -2.87
CA THR A 101 -10.38 3.45 -2.32
C THR A 101 -9.84 2.19 -1.67
N LEU A 102 -8.97 1.46 -2.38
CA LEU A 102 -8.35 0.25 -1.86
C LEU A 102 -7.50 0.53 -0.61
N TRP A 103 -6.79 1.66 -0.57
CA TRP A 103 -6.03 2.05 0.61
C TRP A 103 -6.94 2.25 1.81
N LYS A 104 -8.05 2.98 1.64
CA LYS A 104 -9.06 3.16 2.69
C LYS A 104 -9.57 1.82 3.21
N ASP A 105 -9.98 0.93 2.31
CA ASP A 105 -10.50 -0.39 2.68
C ASP A 105 -9.44 -1.25 3.39
N SER A 106 -8.18 -1.17 2.96
CA SER A 106 -7.06 -1.87 3.60
C SER A 106 -6.79 -1.36 5.01
N LYS A 107 -6.84 -0.04 5.19
CA LYS A 107 -6.66 0.60 6.49
C LYS A 107 -7.76 0.21 7.47
N ASP A 108 -9.01 0.24 7.01
CA ASP A 108 -10.16 -0.18 7.81
C ASP A 108 -10.08 -1.67 8.16
N ALA A 109 -9.62 -2.52 7.23
CA ALA A 109 -9.40 -3.95 7.48
C ALA A 109 -8.34 -4.20 8.57
N ILE A 110 -7.21 -3.49 8.55
CA ILE A 110 -6.13 -3.66 9.54
C ILE A 110 -6.64 -3.31 10.95
N ARG A 111 -7.39 -2.21 11.08
CA ARG A 111 -7.98 -1.78 12.36
C ARG A 111 -9.05 -2.75 12.86
N ASN A 112 -9.94 -3.20 11.98
CA ASN A 112 -11.02 -4.12 12.35
C ASN A 112 -10.52 -5.48 12.84
N GLU A 113 -9.35 -5.92 12.37
CA GLU A 113 -8.70 -7.15 12.83
C GLU A 113 -7.84 -6.93 14.10
N GLY A 114 -7.78 -5.70 14.64
CA GLY A 114 -7.11 -5.37 15.91
C GLY A 114 -5.59 -5.22 15.81
N PHE A 115 -5.04 -5.09 14.61
CA PHE A 115 -3.61 -4.90 14.40
C PHE A 115 -3.15 -3.44 14.49
N LEU A 116 -4.09 -2.50 14.42
CA LEU A 116 -3.89 -1.07 14.65
C LEU A 116 -5.02 -0.56 15.54
N SER A 117 -4.68 0.26 16.54
CA SER A 117 -5.65 0.96 17.40
C SER A 117 -6.35 2.13 16.71
#